data_AF-A0A1M5DSX0-F1
#
_entry.id   AF-A0A1M5DSX0-F1
#
_cell.length_a   1.000
_cell.length_b   1.000
_cell.length_c   1.000
_cell.angle_alpha   90.00
_cell.angle_beta   90.00
_cell.angle_gamma   90.00
#
_symmetry.space_group_name_H-M   'P 1'
#
loop_
_entity.id
_entity.type
_entity.pdbx_description
1 polymer ?
#
loop_
_entity_poly.entity_id
_entity_poly.type
_entity_poly.pdbx_seq_one_letter_code
_entity_poly.pdbx_strand_id
1 'polypeptide(L)'
;MSRKHSFKLTLSNNVTEKQGINYLVEEQTGFFKIDKLMKKELLDKVNIPHNFLQSFDMVYIPKLKGIVFDKDYIETHLDEILFIELKTTKKYLPENPKGFFFGATENEFNFGKLLGDRFRFCFVCLNEKSPSYALLTIEELEKKIRNRRIQYQINL
;
A
#
# COMPACT_ATOMS: atom_id res chain seq x y z
N MET A 1 8.77 14.23 27.42
CA MET A 1 8.62 12.75 27.45
C MET A 1 7.95 12.13 26.20
N SER A 2 7.34 12.88 25.26
CA SER A 2 6.64 12.27 24.09
C SER A 2 7.55 11.78 22.95
N ARG A 3 8.79 12.27 22.83
CA ARG A 3 9.70 11.90 21.73
C ARG A 3 10.02 10.40 21.69
N LYS A 4 10.38 9.79 22.84
CA LYS A 4 10.74 8.35 22.90
C LYS A 4 9.59 7.42 22.47
N HIS A 5 8.34 7.76 22.78
CA HIS A 5 7.18 6.96 22.41
C HIS A 5 6.87 7.07 20.91
N SER A 6 6.99 8.28 20.34
CA SER A 6 6.83 8.51 18.90
C SER A 6 7.87 7.75 18.08
N PHE A 7 9.16 7.82 18.47
CA PHE A 7 10.22 7.06 17.79
C PHE A 7 9.98 5.53 17.82
N LYS A 8 9.51 4.97 18.94
CA LYS A 8 9.17 3.54 19.04
C LYS A 8 8.01 3.15 18.11
N LEU A 9 6.99 4.00 17.98
CA LEU A 9 5.86 3.77 17.08
C LEU A 9 6.32 3.77 15.61
N THR A 10 7.13 4.74 15.19
CA THR A 10 7.68 4.78 13.82
C THR A 10 8.51 3.54 13.51
N LEU A 11 9.41 3.13 14.42
CA LEU A 11 10.21 1.92 14.24
C LEU A 11 9.32 0.66 14.15
N SER A 12 8.32 0.54 15.02
CA SER A 12 7.36 -0.56 15.00
C SER A 12 6.54 -0.61 13.71
N ASN A 13 6.14 0.55 13.17
CA ASN A 13 5.41 0.65 11.92
C ASN A 13 6.28 0.21 10.75
N ASN A 14 7.52 0.69 10.66
CA ASN A 14 8.45 0.29 9.60
C ASN A 14 8.72 -1.23 9.62
N VAL A 15 8.80 -1.84 10.80
CA VAL A 15 8.93 -3.30 10.94
C VAL A 15 7.67 -4.01 10.45
N THR A 16 6.49 -3.52 10.82
CA THR A 16 5.22 -4.17 10.45
C THR A 16 4.92 -4.02 8.96
N GLU A 17 5.26 -2.88 8.36
CA GLU A 17 5.20 -2.66 6.91
C GLU A 17 6.12 -3.62 6.16
N LYS A 18 7.38 -3.75 6.59
CA LYS A 18 8.31 -4.73 6.01
C LYS A 18 7.79 -6.16 6.12
N GLN A 19 7.18 -6.52 7.26
CA GLN A 19 6.54 -7.83 7.42
C GLN A 19 5.34 -8.00 6.47
N GLY A 20 4.57 -6.95 6.24
CA GLY A 20 3.47 -6.95 5.27
C GLY A 20 3.93 -7.15 3.84
N ILE A 21 5.01 -6.47 3.44
CA ILE A 21 5.63 -6.66 2.12
C ILE A 21 6.08 -8.10 1.96
N ASN A 22 6.79 -8.67 2.96
CA ASN A 22 7.25 -10.05 2.89
C ASN A 22 6.07 -11.03 2.81
N TYR A 23 5.04 -10.88 3.64
CA TYR A 23 3.82 -11.69 3.58
C TYR A 23 3.20 -11.67 2.18
N LEU A 24 3.14 -10.51 1.54
CA LEU A 24 2.62 -10.41 0.18
C LEU A 24 3.56 -11.07 -0.83
N VAL A 25 4.84 -10.68 -0.89
CA VAL A 25 5.76 -11.19 -1.91
C VAL A 25 6.00 -12.70 -1.80
N GLU A 26 6.14 -13.21 -0.58
CA GLU A 26 6.51 -14.61 -0.32
C GLU A 26 5.28 -15.54 -0.36
N GLU A 27 4.14 -15.11 0.17
CA GLU A 27 2.95 -15.97 0.30
C GLU A 27 1.84 -15.65 -0.71
N GLN A 28 1.78 -14.42 -1.22
CA GLN A 28 0.72 -13.92 -2.11
C GLN A 28 1.32 -13.47 -3.44
N THR A 29 1.55 -14.42 -4.35
CA THR A 29 2.34 -14.15 -5.55
C THR A 29 1.73 -13.07 -6.48
N GLY A 30 2.58 -12.39 -7.26
CA GLY A 30 2.21 -11.31 -8.19
C GLY A 30 2.34 -9.89 -7.61
N PHE A 31 2.65 -9.75 -6.32
CA PHE A 31 3.07 -8.49 -5.70
C PHE A 31 4.57 -8.30 -5.86
N PHE A 32 4.96 -7.07 -6.18
CA PHE A 32 6.35 -6.74 -6.45
C PHE A 32 6.79 -5.51 -5.66
N LYS A 33 7.89 -5.67 -4.94
CA LYS A 33 8.55 -4.57 -4.25
C LYS A 33 9.30 -3.71 -5.27
N ILE A 34 9.13 -2.41 -5.15
CA ILE A 34 9.75 -1.43 -6.03
C ILE A 34 10.64 -0.50 -5.21
N ASP A 35 11.76 -0.08 -5.80
CA ASP A 35 12.63 0.91 -5.20
C ASP A 35 12.29 2.33 -5.68
N LYS A 36 13.01 3.32 -5.16
CA LYS A 36 12.80 4.73 -5.49
C LYS A 36 13.03 5.03 -6.97
N LEU A 37 13.98 4.35 -7.63
CA LEU A 37 14.27 4.57 -9.05
C LEU A 37 13.12 4.03 -9.90
N MET A 38 12.68 2.82 -9.59
CA MET A 38 11.55 2.17 -10.26
C MET A 38 10.23 2.94 -10.04
N LYS A 39 9.99 3.52 -8.85
CA LYS A 39 8.84 4.41 -8.63
C LYS A 39 8.86 5.62 -9.57
N LYS A 40 10.02 6.25 -9.79
CA LYS A 40 10.15 7.37 -10.74
C LYS A 40 9.86 6.94 -12.16
N GLU A 41 10.50 5.85 -12.61
CA GLU A 41 10.30 5.29 -13.94
C GLU A 41 8.82 4.95 -14.20
N LEU A 42 8.14 4.36 -13.21
CA LEU A 42 6.70 4.07 -13.29
C LEU A 42 5.86 5.34 -13.45
N LEU A 43 6.12 6.36 -12.62
CA LEU A 43 5.40 7.64 -12.69
C LEU A 43 5.62 8.34 -14.05
N ASP A 44 6.85 8.33 -14.57
CA ASP A 44 7.17 8.86 -15.90
C ASP A 44 6.38 8.12 -16.99
N LYS A 45 6.35 6.79 -16.92
CA LYS A 45 5.63 5.92 -17.88
C LYS A 45 4.12 6.13 -17.87
N VAL A 46 3.53 6.46 -16.72
CA VAL A 46 2.09 6.78 -16.62
C VAL A 46 1.79 8.27 -16.68
N ASN A 47 2.79 9.11 -16.99
CA ASN A 47 2.68 10.57 -17.08
C ASN A 47 2.08 11.23 -15.82
N ILE A 48 2.49 10.76 -14.64
CA ILE A 48 2.08 11.31 -13.34
C ILE A 48 3.25 12.07 -12.69
N PRO A 49 3.02 13.24 -12.06
CA PRO A 49 4.09 14.00 -11.43
C PRO A 49 4.76 13.27 -10.25
N HIS A 50 6.04 13.55 -10.03
CA HIS A 50 6.85 12.89 -8.98
C HIS A 50 6.49 13.29 -7.55
N ASN A 51 5.58 14.24 -7.34
CA ASN A 51 5.07 14.55 -6.00
C ASN A 51 4.27 13.37 -5.38
N PHE A 52 3.85 12.41 -6.21
CA PHE A 52 3.21 11.15 -5.80
C PHE A 52 4.19 10.00 -5.52
N LEU A 53 5.50 10.25 -5.48
CA LEU A 53 6.52 9.21 -5.20
C LEU A 53 6.30 8.44 -3.88
N GLN A 54 5.58 9.05 -2.93
CA GLN A 54 5.29 8.47 -1.62
C GLN A 54 3.83 8.00 -1.48
N SER A 55 3.09 7.90 -2.58
CA SER A 55 1.66 7.57 -2.56
C SER A 55 1.33 6.11 -2.86
N PHE A 56 2.37 5.28 -2.99
CA PHE A 56 2.27 3.84 -3.21
C PHE A 56 3.57 3.18 -2.79
N ASP A 57 3.50 1.91 -2.37
CA ASP A 57 4.62 1.14 -1.85
C ASP A 57 5.10 0.04 -2.79
N MET A 58 4.16 -0.52 -3.56
CA MET A 58 4.37 -1.71 -4.38
C MET A 58 3.59 -1.62 -5.68
N VAL A 59 3.86 -2.57 -6.58
CA VAL A 59 2.98 -2.86 -7.72
C VAL A 59 2.44 -4.28 -7.62
N TYR A 60 1.28 -4.51 -8.20
CA TYR A 60 0.64 -5.81 -8.30
C TYR A 60 0.22 -6.05 -9.75
N ILE A 61 0.60 -7.20 -10.29
CA ILE A 61 0.19 -7.63 -11.64
C ILE A 61 -0.56 -8.96 -11.48
N PRO A 62 -1.91 -8.95 -11.54
CA PRO A 62 -2.72 -10.13 -11.26
C PRO A 62 -2.34 -11.37 -12.09
N LYS A 63 -1.94 -11.16 -13.35
CA LYS A 63 -1.58 -12.24 -14.28
C LYS A 63 -0.25 -12.93 -13.94
N LEU A 64 0.63 -12.27 -13.17
CA LEU A 64 1.94 -12.81 -12.80
C LEU A 64 1.92 -13.50 -11.43
N LYS A 65 0.74 -13.90 -10.96
CA LYS A 65 0.58 -14.69 -9.74
C LYS A 65 1.33 -16.02 -9.89
N GLY A 66 2.51 -16.11 -9.28
CA GLY A 66 3.37 -17.30 -9.21
C GLY A 66 4.78 -17.07 -9.75
N ILE A 67 5.06 -15.89 -10.28
CA ILE A 67 6.29 -15.58 -11.02
C ILE A 67 7.19 -14.67 -10.19
N VAL A 68 8.49 -14.95 -10.20
CA VAL A 68 9.53 -14.12 -9.57
C VAL A 68 9.74 -12.86 -10.41
N PHE A 69 9.79 -11.72 -9.75
CA PHE A 69 9.89 -10.42 -10.39
C PHE A 69 11.17 -10.24 -11.20
N ASP A 70 11.03 -9.66 -12.38
CA ASP A 70 12.08 -9.11 -13.23
C ASP A 70 11.64 -7.71 -13.66
N LYS A 71 12.59 -6.77 -13.75
CA LYS A 71 12.36 -5.39 -14.19
C LYS A 71 11.76 -5.36 -15.60
N ASP A 72 12.13 -6.31 -16.45
CA ASP A 72 11.64 -6.38 -17.83
C ASP A 72 10.13 -6.68 -17.92
N TYR A 73 9.52 -7.27 -16.89
CA TYR A 73 8.07 -7.50 -16.87
C TYR A 73 7.25 -6.22 -16.75
N ILE A 74 7.77 -5.17 -16.10
CA ILE A 74 7.03 -3.91 -15.94
C ILE A 74 6.76 -3.25 -17.28
N GLU A 75 7.72 -3.30 -18.19
CA GLU A 75 7.57 -2.71 -19.52
C GLU A 75 6.53 -3.45 -20.36
N THR A 76 6.55 -4.76 -20.28
CA THR A 76 5.62 -5.62 -21.03
C THR A 76 4.19 -5.52 -20.51
N HIS A 77 4.01 -5.29 -19.21
CA HIS A 77 2.70 -5.34 -18.52
C HIS A 77 2.24 -3.99 -17.98
N LEU A 78 2.76 -2.87 -18.49
CA LEU A 78 2.49 -1.54 -17.93
C LEU A 78 1.00 -1.26 -17.71
N ASP A 79 0.15 -1.60 -18.68
CA ASP A 79 -1.30 -1.37 -18.61
C ASP A 79 -2.03 -2.29 -17.62
N GLU A 80 -1.39 -3.37 -17.19
CA GLU A 80 -1.93 -4.35 -16.24
C GLU A 80 -1.47 -4.09 -14.80
N ILE A 81 -0.56 -3.13 -14.61
CA ILE A 81 -0.04 -2.76 -13.30
C ILE A 81 -1.11 -2.07 -12.47
N LEU A 82 -1.30 -2.62 -11.28
CA LEU A 82 -1.98 -1.98 -10.17
C LEU A 82 -0.94 -1.37 -9.22
N PHE A 83 -1.07 -0.08 -8.94
CA PHE A 83 -0.31 0.63 -7.92
C PHE A 83 -0.92 0.35 -6.55
N ILE A 84 -0.08 -0.06 -5.60
CA ILE A 84 -0.52 -0.53 -4.29
C ILE A 84 0.05 0.34 -3.19
N GLU A 85 -0.84 0.92 -2.38
CA GLU A 85 -0.50 1.54 -1.10
C GLU A 85 -0.81 0.57 0.05
N LEU A 86 0.18 0.26 0.89
CA LEU A 86 0.05 -0.75 1.93
C LEU A 86 -0.36 -0.15 3.27
N LYS A 87 -1.33 -0.79 3.91
CA LYS A 87 -1.67 -0.57 5.32
C LYS A 87 -1.61 -1.90 6.03
N THR A 88 -0.85 -1.97 7.12
CA THR A 88 -0.61 -3.22 7.85
C THR A 88 -1.15 -3.17 9.28
N THR A 89 -1.55 -4.31 9.82
CA THR A 89 -1.96 -4.44 11.22
C THR A 89 -1.62 -5.80 11.80
N LYS A 90 -1.38 -5.86 13.11
CA LYS A 90 -1.27 -7.11 13.88
C LYS A 90 -2.51 -7.41 14.72
N LYS A 91 -3.53 -6.55 14.68
CA LYS A 91 -4.80 -6.76 15.36
C LYS A 91 -5.51 -7.95 14.73
N TYR A 92 -6.10 -8.81 15.57
CA TYR A 92 -6.96 -9.90 15.10
C TYR A 92 -8.20 -9.33 14.40
N LEU A 93 -8.33 -9.62 13.10
CA LEU A 93 -9.40 -9.14 12.23
C LEU A 93 -9.92 -10.32 11.38
N PRO A 94 -10.88 -11.10 11.89
CA PRO A 94 -11.41 -12.28 11.17
C PRO A 94 -12.15 -11.93 9.88
N GLU A 95 -12.60 -10.68 9.75
CA GLU A 95 -13.31 -10.15 8.56
C GLU A 95 -12.55 -8.95 7.96
N ASN A 96 -11.23 -9.07 7.72
CA ASN A 96 -10.41 -8.00 7.13
C ASN A 96 -11.06 -7.41 5.86
N PRO A 97 -11.25 -6.07 5.71
CA PRO A 97 -10.74 -4.97 6.54
C PRO A 97 -11.73 -4.38 7.56
N LYS A 98 -12.78 -5.11 7.95
CA LYS A 98 -13.70 -4.65 9.01
C LYS A 98 -12.95 -4.45 10.31
N GLY A 99 -13.02 -3.24 10.87
CA GLY A 99 -12.35 -2.90 12.14
C GLY A 99 -10.85 -2.57 12.01
N PHE A 100 -10.35 -2.46 10.77
CA PHE A 100 -9.01 -1.98 10.45
C PHE A 100 -8.92 -0.47 10.74
N PHE A 101 -7.88 -0.07 11.46
CA PHE A 101 -7.57 1.34 11.73
C PHE A 101 -6.26 1.68 11.02
N PHE A 102 -6.27 2.74 10.21
CA PHE A 102 -5.11 3.15 9.41
C PHE A 102 -5.08 4.68 9.25
N GLY A 103 -3.88 5.20 9.00
CA GLY A 103 -3.67 6.56 8.53
C GLY A 103 -3.41 6.56 7.03
N ALA A 104 -3.80 7.63 6.36
CA ALA A 104 -3.54 7.85 4.94
C ALA A 104 -3.36 9.34 4.67
N THR A 105 -2.51 9.69 3.72
CA THR A 105 -2.28 11.07 3.31
C THR A 105 -3.28 11.50 2.23
N GLU A 106 -3.50 12.81 2.10
CA GLU A 106 -4.33 13.33 1.00
C GLU A 106 -3.72 13.00 -0.38
N ASN A 107 -2.39 12.97 -0.49
CA ASN A 107 -1.70 12.57 -1.72
C ASN A 107 -2.02 11.13 -2.12
N GLU A 108 -2.13 10.18 -1.18
CA GLU A 108 -2.55 8.80 -1.50
C GLU A 108 -3.97 8.77 -2.09
N PHE A 109 -4.92 9.51 -1.52
CA PHE A 109 -6.27 9.60 -2.07
C PHE A 109 -6.30 10.28 -3.44
N ASN A 110 -5.54 11.36 -3.62
CA ASN A 110 -5.47 12.08 -4.90
C ASN A 110 -4.82 11.22 -5.99
N PHE A 111 -3.76 10.48 -5.65
CA PHE A 111 -3.13 9.52 -6.55
C PHE A 111 -4.12 8.42 -6.96
N GLY A 112 -4.87 7.87 -6.00
CA GLY A 112 -5.88 6.86 -6.28
C GLY A 112 -7.01 7.37 -7.18
N LYS A 113 -7.46 8.63 -7.01
CA LYS A 113 -8.44 9.25 -7.90
C LYS A 113 -7.89 9.45 -9.32
N LEU A 114 -6.61 9.82 -9.44
CA LEU A 114 -5.95 10.04 -10.73
C LEU A 114 -5.79 8.73 -11.52
N LEU A 115 -5.45 7.64 -10.84
CA LEU A 115 -5.25 6.32 -11.45
C LEU A 115 -6.53 5.48 -11.57
N GLY A 116 -7.60 5.84 -10.86
CA GLY A 116 -8.87 5.13 -10.84
C GLY A 116 -8.69 3.63 -10.54
N ASP A 117 -9.13 2.79 -11.47
CA ASP A 117 -9.06 1.34 -11.36
C ASP A 117 -7.65 0.75 -11.36
N ARG A 118 -6.60 1.58 -11.54
CA ARG A 118 -5.20 1.14 -11.45
C ARG A 118 -4.57 1.36 -10.08
N PHE A 119 -5.31 1.86 -9.09
CA PHE A 119 -4.80 2.02 -7.72
C PHE A 119 -5.62 1.24 -6.70
N ARG A 120 -4.96 0.61 -5.73
CA ARG A 120 -5.62 -0.05 -4.59
C ARG A 120 -4.95 0.31 -3.28
N PHE A 121 -5.75 0.56 -2.25
CA PHE A 121 -5.29 0.37 -0.88
C PHE A 121 -5.27 -1.13 -0.57
N CYS A 122 -4.14 -1.63 -0.08
CA CYS A 122 -3.96 -3.01 0.32
C CYS A 122 -3.86 -3.12 1.85
N PHE A 123 -4.87 -3.72 2.46
CA PHE A 123 -5.00 -3.90 3.90
C PHE A 123 -4.51 -5.28 4.30
N VAL A 124 -3.35 -5.37 4.94
CA VAL A 124 -2.73 -6.63 5.36
C VAL A 124 -2.92 -6.83 6.86
N CYS A 125 -3.54 -7.95 7.23
CA CYS A 125 -3.61 -8.44 8.61
C CYS A 125 -2.55 -9.51 8.81
N LEU A 126 -1.57 -9.22 9.67
CA LEU A 126 -0.46 -10.11 10.05
C LEU A 126 -0.72 -10.85 11.36
N ASN A 127 -1.97 -10.86 11.84
CA ASN A 127 -2.30 -11.63 13.03
C ASN A 127 -2.31 -13.12 12.69
N GLU A 128 -1.58 -13.94 13.45
CA GLU A 128 -1.46 -15.39 13.21
C GLU A 128 -2.80 -16.13 13.15
N LYS A 129 -3.84 -15.64 13.84
CA LYS A 129 -5.17 -16.26 13.84
C LYS A 129 -6.08 -15.76 12.72
N SER A 130 -5.69 -14.71 12.00
CA SER A 130 -6.45 -14.15 10.88
C SER A 130 -5.56 -13.55 9.78
N PRO A 131 -4.53 -14.27 9.29
CA PRO A 131 -3.66 -13.75 8.27
C PRO A 131 -4.45 -13.56 6.97
N SER A 132 -4.45 -12.35 6.44
CA SER A 132 -5.23 -12.02 5.23
C SER A 132 -4.80 -10.70 4.61
N TYR A 133 -5.18 -10.49 3.35
CA TYR A 133 -5.13 -9.17 2.73
C TYR A 133 -6.45 -8.82 2.03
N ALA A 134 -6.72 -7.54 1.86
CA ALA A 134 -7.85 -7.04 1.07
C ALA A 134 -7.39 -5.87 0.20
N LEU A 135 -7.77 -5.89 -1.08
CA LEU A 135 -7.54 -4.79 -2.01
C LEU A 135 -8.84 -4.02 -2.18
N LEU A 136 -8.80 -2.70 -2.04
CA LEU A 136 -9.95 -1.83 -2.24
C LEU A 136 -9.61 -0.67 -3.16
N THR A 137 -10.51 -0.35 -4.10
CA THR A 137 -10.49 0.94 -4.82
C THR A 137 -10.80 2.08 -3.85
N ILE A 138 -10.59 3.33 -4.30
CA ILE A 138 -11.03 4.51 -3.55
C ILE A 138 -12.55 4.45 -3.30
N GLU A 139 -13.34 4.09 -4.31
CA GLU A 139 -14.80 4.03 -4.19
C GLU A 139 -15.27 2.96 -3.19
N GLU A 140 -14.66 1.78 -3.23
CA GLU A 140 -14.97 0.68 -2.31
C GLU A 140 -14.56 1.03 -0.88
N LEU A 141 -13.42 1.70 -0.72
CA LEU A 141 -12.95 2.17 0.58
C LEU A 141 -13.91 3.22 1.16
N GLU A 142 -14.28 4.24 0.38
CA GLU A 142 -15.21 5.29 0.82
C GLU A 142 -16.55 4.70 1.30
N LYS A 143 -17.08 3.68 0.60
CA LYS A 143 -18.32 2.98 1.01
C LYS A 143 -18.17 2.21 2.33
N LYS A 144 -16.96 1.81 2.72
CA LYS A 144 -16.67 1.03 3.93
C LYS A 144 -16.25 1.89 5.13
N ILE A 145 -15.81 3.11 4.91
CA ILE A 145 -15.38 4.02 5.98
C ILE A 145 -16.58 4.36 6.87
N ARG A 146 -16.47 4.04 8.17
CA ARG A 146 -17.49 4.39 9.17
C ARG A 146 -17.19 5.70 9.86
N ASN A 147 -15.92 5.94 10.18
CA ASN A 147 -15.45 7.13 10.89
C ASN A 147 -14.16 7.62 10.23
N ARG A 148 -14.05 8.94 10.01
CA ARG A 148 -12.87 9.60 9.47
C ARG A 148 -12.45 10.73 10.40
N ARG A 149 -11.18 10.77 10.79
CA ARG A 149 -10.57 11.87 11.53
C ARG A 149 -9.44 12.46 10.70
N ILE A 150 -9.48 13.77 10.48
CA ILE A 150 -8.41 14.51 9.82
C ILE A 150 -7.42 14.98 10.88
N GLN A 151 -6.12 14.80 10.61
CA GLN A 151 -5.03 15.26 11.45
C GLN A 151 -3.98 15.95 10.58
N TYR A 152 -3.41 17.06 11.07
CA TYR A 152 -2.37 17.80 10.37
C TYR A 152 -0.99 17.45 10.94
N GLN A 153 0.00 17.33 10.06
CA GLN A 153 1.42 17.27 10.42
C GLN A 153 2.09 18.56 9.99
N ILE A 154 2.68 19.28 10.97
CA ILE A 154 3.31 20.58 10.75
C ILE A 154 4.80 20.45 11.12
N ASN A 155 5.67 20.83 10.20
CA ASN A 155 7.11 20.99 10.43
C ASN A 155 7.42 22.49 10.34
N LEU A 156 8.17 23.03 11.31
CA LEU A 156 8.64 24.42 11.36
C LEU A 156 10.09 24.50 10.90
#